data_AF-A0A351UW67-F1
#
_entry.id   AF-A0A351UW67-F1
#
_cell.length_a   1.000
_cell.length_b   1.000
_cell.length_c   1.000
_cell.angle_alpha   90.00
_cell.angle_beta   90.00
_cell.angle_gamma   90.00
#
_symmetry.space_group_name_H-M   'P 1'
#
loop_
_entity.id
_entity.type
_entity.pdbx_description
1 polymer ?
#
loop_
_entity_poly.entity_id
_entity_poly.type
_entity_poly.pdbx_seq_one_letter_code
_entity_poly.pdbx_strand_id
1 'polypeptide(L)' 'MISRLKKMLQESKYTVVMSGYGMLVESGYPAIRDGEASYDIELKYGLSAEELLNTACISTRTELFYRFYRNEILGA' A
#
# COMPACT_ATOMS: atom_id res chain seq x y z
N MET A 1 -12.73 17.25 23.41
CA MET A 1 -12.82 16.65 22.06
C MET A 1 -12.52 15.14 22.11
N ILE A 2 -11.33 14.73 22.58
CA ILE A 2 -10.94 13.30 22.73
C ILE A 2 -11.94 12.48 23.57
N SER A 3 -12.43 13.02 24.67
CA SER A 3 -13.39 12.33 25.56
C SER A 3 -14.71 11.99 24.85
N ARG A 4 -15.14 12.82 23.88
CA ARG A 4 -16.36 12.62 23.11
C ARG A 4 -16.17 11.52 22.05
N LEU A 5 -15.02 11.52 21.38
CA LEU A 5 -14.65 10.46 20.44
C LEU A 5 -14.58 9.10 21.15
N LYS A 6 -13.94 9.04 22.33
CA LYS A 6 -13.88 7.81 23.14
C LYS A 6 -15.27 7.26 23.45
N LYS A 7 -16.19 8.13 23.87
CA LYS A 7 -17.59 7.74 24.15
C LYS A 7 -18.30 7.21 22.90
N MET A 8 -18.17 7.90 21.76
CA MET A 8 -18.74 7.45 20.48
C MET A 8 -18.21 6.07 20.07
N LEU A 9 -16.91 5.82 20.24
CA LEU A 9 -16.29 4.52 19.96
C LEU A 9 -16.77 3.42 20.92
N GLN A 10 -17.01 3.73 22.20
CA GLN A 10 -17.50 2.78 23.19
C GLN A 10 -18.98 2.41 23.01
N GLU A 11 -19.81 3.35 22.54
CA GLU A 11 -21.26 3.13 22.36
C GLU A 11 -21.61 2.53 20.99
N SER A 12 -20.77 2.76 19.98
CA SER A 12 -20.98 2.25 18.62
C SER A 12 -20.73 0.74 18.53
N LYS A 13 -21.66 0.01 17.89
CA LYS A 13 -21.53 -1.42 17.57
C LYS A 13 -21.06 -1.69 16.14
N TYR A 14 -21.05 -0.66 15.29
CA TYR A 14 -20.83 -0.78 13.84
C TYR A 14 -19.87 0.30 13.35
N THR A 15 -18.77 0.50 14.09
CA THR A 15 -17.74 1.48 13.73
C THR A 15 -17.04 1.04 12.44
N VAL A 16 -17.01 1.93 11.45
CA VAL A 16 -16.26 1.76 10.22
C VAL A 16 -15.02 2.65 10.27
N VAL A 17 -13.85 2.07 9.96
CA VAL A 17 -12.58 2.79 9.85
C VAL A 17 -12.17 2.78 8.39
N MET A 18 -11.93 3.96 7.82
CA MET A 18 -11.25 4.11 6.54
C MET A 18 -9.79 4.48 6.82
N SER A 19 -8.89 3.55 6.56
CA SER A 19 -7.44 3.74 6.68
C SER A 19 -6.81 4.01 5.31
N GLY A 20 -5.59 4.52 5.32
CA GLY A 20 -4.84 4.77 4.09
C GLY A 20 -3.34 4.82 4.35
N TYR A 21 -2.64 5.53 3.46
CA TYR A 21 -1.18 5.67 3.45
C TYR A 21 -0.54 5.90 4.84
N GLY A 22 -1.08 6.83 5.63
CA GLY A 22 -0.51 7.16 6.94
C GLY A 22 -0.41 5.96 7.90
N MET A 23 -1.43 5.09 7.93
CA MET A 23 -1.39 3.89 8.77
C MET A 23 -0.40 2.84 8.24
N LEU A 24 -0.17 2.79 6.92
CA LEU A 24 0.85 1.91 6.32
C LEU A 24 2.27 2.34 6.73
N VAL A 25 2.53 3.66 6.70
CA VAL A 25 3.83 4.20 7.12
C VAL A 25 4.07 3.95 8.60
N GLU A 26 3.05 4.19 9.45
CA GLU A 26 3.14 3.93 10.89
C GLU A 26 3.36 2.44 11.21
N SER A 27 2.92 1.52 10.34
CA SER A 27 3.17 0.08 10.53
C SER A 27 4.56 -0.38 10.08
N GLY A 28 5.42 0.54 9.59
CA GLY A 28 6.75 0.22 9.07
C GLY A 28 6.76 -0.39 7.67
N TYR A 29 5.59 -0.45 6.99
CA TYR A 29 5.53 -0.93 5.63
C TYR A 29 6.01 0.18 4.68
N PRO A 30 6.97 -0.10 3.77
CA PRO A 30 7.37 0.89 2.79
C PRO A 30 6.18 1.14 1.88
N ALA A 31 5.66 2.36 1.89
CA ALA A 31 4.45 2.70 1.16
C ALA A 31 4.74 2.84 -0.35
N ILE A 32 5.14 1.75 -1.00
CA ILE A 32 5.66 1.63 -2.38
C ILE A 32 4.78 2.22 -3.50
N ARG A 33 3.54 2.60 -3.18
CA ARG A 33 2.59 3.21 -4.12
C ARG A 33 2.52 4.73 -3.99
N ASP A 34 3.27 5.32 -3.06
CA ASP A 34 3.24 6.73 -2.75
C ASP A 34 4.61 7.17 -2.16
N GLY A 35 4.85 8.49 -2.08
CA GLY A 35 6.11 9.05 -1.60
C GLY A 35 7.35 8.63 -2.41
N GLU A 36 8.53 8.74 -1.78
CA GLU A 36 9.83 8.48 -2.40
C GLU A 36 9.98 7.03 -2.88
N ALA A 37 9.44 6.07 -2.13
CA ALA A 37 9.51 4.65 -2.48
C ALA A 37 8.86 4.35 -3.84
N SER A 38 7.78 5.07 -4.21
CA SER A 38 7.16 4.89 -5.52
C SER A 38 8.08 5.30 -6.67
N TYR A 39 8.88 6.37 -6.49
CA TYR A 39 9.84 6.81 -7.50
C TYR A 39 11.00 5.82 -7.64
N ASP A 40 11.47 5.25 -6.52
CA ASP A 40 12.51 4.21 -6.55
C ASP A 40 12.05 2.95 -7.28
N ILE A 41 10.79 2.55 -7.08
CA ILE A 41 10.17 1.43 -7.81
C ILE A 41 10.13 1.73 -9.31
N GLU A 42 9.66 2.92 -9.69
CA GLU A 42 9.56 3.30 -11.10
C GLU A 42 10.94 3.34 -11.77
N LEU A 43 11.95 3.89 -11.09
CA LEU A 43 13.32 3.91 -11.56
C LEU A 43 13.91 2.51 -11.72
N LYS A 44 13.62 1.59 -10.78
CA LYS A 44 14.17 0.23 -10.76
C LYS A 44 13.52 -0.70 -11.78
N TYR A 45 12.21 -0.58 -12.00
CA TYR A 45 11.42 -1.52 -12.81
C TYR A 45 10.96 -0.93 -14.16
N GLY A 46 11.10 0.39 -14.35
CA GLY A 46 10.69 1.10 -15.58
C GLY A 46 9.19 1.22 -15.76
N LEU A 47 8.42 0.95 -14.69
CA LEU A 47 6.97 1.06 -14.60
C LEU A 47 6.63 1.54 -13.20
N SER A 48 5.60 2.36 -13.07
CA SER A 48 5.07 2.76 -11.77
C SER A 48 4.57 1.53 -10.98
N ALA A 49 4.51 1.65 -9.65
CA ALA A 49 3.95 0.59 -8.80
C ALA A 49 2.50 0.22 -9.19
N GLU A 50 1.73 1.19 -9.70
CA GLU A 50 0.36 0.96 -10.16
C GLU A 50 0.30 0.15 -11.45
N GLU A 51 1.20 0.42 -12.40
CA GLU A 51 1.32 -0.38 -13.63
C GLU A 51 1.80 -1.80 -13.33
N LEU A 52 2.76 -1.95 -12.41
CA LEU A 52 3.27 -3.26 -12.00
C LEU A 52 2.18 -4.11 -11.32
N LEU A 53 1.30 -3.50 -10.54
CA LEU A 53 0.18 -4.18 -9.88
C LEU A 53 -1.05 -4.35 -10.77
N ASN A 54 -1.04 -3.82 -11.99
CA ASN A 54 -2.16 -3.92 -12.92
C ASN A 54 -2.30 -5.34 -13.47
N THR A 55 -3.55 -5.80 -13.65
CA THR A 55 -3.86 -7.12 -14.23
C THR A 55 -3.29 -7.31 -15.64
N ALA A 56 -3.15 -6.22 -16.40
CA ALA A 56 -2.48 -6.23 -17.70
C ALA A 56 -0.99 -6.62 -17.56
N CYS A 57 -0.28 -6.13 -16.54
CA CYS A 57 1.12 -6.49 -16.31
C CYS A 57 1.26 -7.97 -15.91
N ILE A 58 0.35 -8.48 -15.07
CA ILE A 58 0.32 -9.91 -14.71
C ILE A 58 0.21 -10.80 -15.96
N SER A 59 -0.67 -10.41 -16.89
CA SER A 59 -1.00 -11.21 -18.08
C SER A 59 0.02 -11.06 -19.21
N THR A 60 0.61 -9.87 -19.38
CA THR A 60 1.48 -9.56 -20.53
C THR A 60 2.97 -9.52 -20.18
N ARG A 61 3.32 -9.36 -18.90
CA ARG A 61 4.69 -9.24 -18.38
C ARG A 61 4.86 -10.05 -17.09
N THR A 62 4.46 -11.32 -17.13
CA THR A 62 4.36 -12.20 -15.95
C THR A 62 5.67 -12.31 -15.16
N GLU A 63 6.82 -12.45 -15.83
CA GLU A 63 8.12 -12.53 -15.15
C GLU A 63 8.44 -11.23 -14.39
N LEU A 64 8.20 -10.07 -15.02
CA LEU A 64 8.41 -8.76 -14.41
C LEU A 64 7.53 -8.61 -13.15
N PHE A 65 6.25 -8.96 -13.27
CA PHE A 65 5.32 -8.94 -12.14
C PHE A 65 5.83 -9.79 -10.98
N TYR A 66 6.16 -11.06 -11.21
CA TYR A 66 6.57 -11.95 -10.12
C TYR A 66 7.93 -11.56 -9.51
N ARG A 67 8.83 -10.97 -10.31
CA ARG A 67 10.09 -10.41 -9.79
C ARG A 67 9.85 -9.20 -8.88
N PHE A 68 9.00 -8.26 -9.31
CA PHE A 68 8.58 -7.14 -8.48
C PHE A 68 7.88 -7.63 -7.21
N TYR A 69 6.87 -8.49 -7.36
CA TYR A 69 6.06 -8.98 -6.24
C TYR A 69 6.90 -9.71 -5.19
N ARG A 70 7.82 -10.60 -5.62
CA ARG A 70 8.70 -11.31 -4.69
C ARG A 70 9.61 -10.36 -3.93
N ASN A 71 10.23 -9.40 -4.61
CA ASN A 71 11.28 -8.58 -4.01
C ASN A 71 10.71 -7.44 -3.16
N GLU A 72 9.65 -6.79 -3.63
CA GLU A 72 9.15 -5.53 -3.04
C GLU A 72 7.92 -5.74 -2.16
N ILE A 73 7.10 -6.79 -2.41
CA ILE A 73 5.89 -7.06 -1.63
C ILE A 73 6.16 -8.13 -0.56
N LEU A 74 6.78 -9.25 -0.95
CA LEU A 74 7.04 -10.36 -0.05
C LEU A 74 8.41 -10.29 0.63
N GLY A 75 9.32 -9.46 0.11
CA GLY A 75 10.67 -9.26 0.66
C GLY A 75 10.76 -8.11 1.65
N ALA A 76 9.70 -7.32 1.80
CA ALA A 76 9.59 -6.19 2.73
C ALA A 76 9.24 -6.64 4.16
#